data_AF-A0AAU4FDJ5-F1
#
_entry.id   AF-A0AAU4FDJ5-F1
#
_cell.length_a   1.000
_cell.length_b   1.000
_cell.length_c   1.000
_cell.angle_alpha   90.00
_cell.angle_beta   90.00
_cell.angle_gamma   90.00
#
_symmetry.space_group_name_H-M   'P 1'
#
loop_
_entity.id
_entity.type
_entity.pdbx_description
1 polymer ?
#
loop_
_entity_poly.entity_id
_entity_poly.type
_entity_poly.pdbx_seq_one_letter_code
_entity_poly.pdbx_strand_id
1 'polypeptide(L)'
;MEISPWRTERGRLARHNQLVLLARGEGDLADFARDVLAGHAKPEDLLYRSYLSEETLEAAHAGIDEWHALPEAEKQAALDGAEAGVREEIAALAALDLAEPEVASEDDDYDGGGFRKSAW
;
A
#
# COMPACT_ATOMS: atom_id res chain seq x y z
N MET A 1 -16.98 -6.05 17.73
CA MET A 1 -15.92 -6.43 16.77
C MET A 1 -15.42 -5.14 16.18
N GLU A 2 -14.25 -4.66 16.61
CA GLU A 2 -13.68 -3.44 16.05
C GLU A 2 -13.20 -3.70 14.63
N ILE A 3 -13.66 -2.88 13.71
CA ILE A 3 -13.20 -2.90 12.33
C ILE A 3 -11.82 -2.24 12.33
N SER A 4 -10.80 -2.95 11.84
CA SER A 4 -9.45 -2.40 11.63
C SER A 4 -9.52 -0.97 11.06
N PRO A 5 -8.73 0.01 11.57
CA PRO A 5 -8.86 1.41 11.15
C PRO A 5 -8.63 1.60 9.63
N TRP A 6 -7.86 0.71 9.01
CA TRP A 6 -7.63 0.65 7.56
C TRP A 6 -8.86 0.27 6.73
N ARG A 7 -9.89 -0.34 7.32
CA ARG A 7 -11.12 -0.75 6.63
C ARG A 7 -12.20 0.34 6.59
N THR A 8 -11.94 1.48 7.23
CA THR A 8 -12.81 2.67 7.14
C THR A 8 -12.65 3.36 5.78
N GLU A 9 -13.56 4.27 5.43
CA GLU A 9 -13.42 5.09 4.20
C GLU A 9 -12.12 5.90 4.21
N ARG A 10 -11.80 6.52 5.36
CA ARG A 10 -10.55 7.25 5.54
C ARG A 10 -9.33 6.33 5.43
N GLY A 11 -9.43 5.10 5.95
CA GLY A 11 -8.40 4.09 5.80
C GLY A 11 -8.18 3.65 4.35
N ARG A 12 -9.26 3.54 3.55
CA ARG A 12 -9.17 3.29 2.11
C ARG A 12 -8.48 4.43 1.37
N LEU A 13 -8.86 5.67 1.65
CA LEU A 13 -8.24 6.86 1.06
C LEU A 13 -6.75 6.97 1.44
N ALA A 14 -6.41 6.75 2.71
CA ALA A 14 -5.02 6.72 3.17
C ALA A 14 -4.19 5.67 2.42
N ARG A 15 -4.74 4.46 2.24
CA ARG A 15 -4.07 3.39 1.49
C ARG A 15 -3.89 3.74 0.01
N HIS A 16 -4.90 4.33 -0.61
CA HIS A 16 -4.78 4.83 -1.99
C HIS A 16 -3.65 5.88 -2.09
N ASN A 17 -3.64 6.88 -1.21
CA ASN A 17 -2.60 7.90 -1.20
C ASN A 17 -1.20 7.33 -0.92
N GLN A 18 -1.10 6.31 -0.06
CA GLN A 18 0.16 5.60 0.18
C GLN A 18 0.66 4.92 -1.10
N LEU A 19 -0.21 4.26 -1.86
CA LEU A 19 0.16 3.65 -3.15
C LEU A 19 0.57 4.72 -4.17
N VAL A 20 -0.11 5.87 -4.22
CA VAL A 20 0.28 6.99 -5.07
C VAL A 20 1.68 7.51 -4.71
N LEU A 21 2.03 7.58 -3.43
CA LEU A 21 3.37 7.96 -3.00
C LEU A 21 4.42 6.92 -3.40
N LEU A 22 4.14 5.63 -3.19
CA LEU A 22 5.04 4.53 -3.58
C LEU A 22 5.29 4.52 -5.10
N ALA A 23 4.25 4.71 -5.90
CA ALA A 23 4.32 4.70 -7.36
C ALA A 23 5.22 5.81 -7.95
N ARG A 24 5.48 6.88 -7.17
CA ARG A 24 6.42 7.96 -7.55
C ARG A 24 7.89 7.60 -7.34
N GLY A 25 8.17 6.53 -6.59
CA GLY A 25 9.52 6.03 -6.36
C GLY A 25 10.07 5.23 -7.53
N GLU A 26 11.15 4.51 -7.25
CA GLU A 26 11.80 3.58 -8.18
C GLU A 26 11.85 2.18 -7.54
N GLY A 27 12.04 1.14 -8.37
CA GLY A 27 12.15 -0.24 -7.92
C GLY A 27 10.82 -1.01 -7.89
N ASP A 28 10.91 -2.28 -7.50
CA ASP A 28 9.82 -3.26 -7.55
C ASP A 28 8.59 -2.86 -6.73
N LEU A 29 8.77 -2.18 -5.60
CA LEU A 29 7.66 -1.69 -4.78
C LEU A 29 6.92 -0.53 -5.46
N ALA A 30 7.64 0.32 -6.19
CA ALA A 30 7.04 1.38 -6.98
C ALA A 30 6.30 0.81 -8.19
N ASP A 31 6.89 -0.19 -8.87
CA ASP A 31 6.26 -0.90 -9.98
C ASP A 31 4.99 -1.61 -9.51
N PHE A 32 5.03 -2.30 -8.37
CA PHE A 32 3.86 -2.92 -7.75
C PHE A 32 2.76 -1.91 -7.46
N ALA A 33 3.12 -0.75 -6.89
CA ALA A 33 2.15 0.28 -6.59
C ALA A 33 1.46 0.82 -7.85
N ARG A 34 2.20 0.98 -8.96
CA ARG A 34 1.62 1.35 -10.27
C ARG A 34 0.66 0.29 -10.78
N ASP A 35 1.02 -0.99 -10.72
CA ASP A 35 0.15 -2.09 -11.14
C ASP A 35 -1.13 -2.19 -10.31
N VAL A 36 -1.04 -1.95 -9.00
CA VAL A 36 -2.23 -1.91 -8.13
C VAL A 36 -3.13 -0.72 -8.47
N LEU A 37 -2.56 0.47 -8.70
CA LEU A 37 -3.32 1.66 -9.10
C LEU A 37 -3.96 1.49 -10.49
N ALA A 38 -3.29 0.81 -11.41
CA ALA A 38 -3.81 0.46 -12.74
C ALA A 38 -4.86 -0.67 -12.70
N GLY A 39 -5.01 -1.37 -11.57
CA GLY A 39 -5.93 -2.51 -11.43
C GLY A 39 -5.43 -3.83 -12.03
N HIS A 40 -4.16 -3.89 -12.42
CA HIS A 40 -3.49 -5.11 -12.92
C HIS A 40 -3.12 -6.07 -11.78
N ALA A 41 -2.94 -5.55 -10.57
CA ALA A 41 -2.64 -6.31 -9.36
C ALA A 41 -3.54 -5.90 -8.19
N LYS A 42 -3.55 -6.74 -7.15
CA LYS A 42 -4.18 -6.43 -5.85
C LYS A 42 -3.11 -6.45 -4.76
N PRO A 43 -3.27 -5.66 -3.67
CA PRO A 43 -2.37 -5.73 -2.51
C PRO A 43 -2.18 -7.15 -1.95
N GLU A 44 -3.22 -7.98 -2.04
CA GLU A 44 -3.23 -9.38 -1.59
C GLU A 44 -2.34 -10.29 -2.44
N ASP A 45 -1.97 -9.90 -3.66
CA ASP A 45 -1.13 -10.72 -4.54
C ASP A 45 0.28 -10.90 -3.98
N LEU A 46 0.76 -9.99 -3.12
CA LEU A 46 2.03 -10.15 -2.39
C LEU A 46 2.09 -11.40 -1.51
N LEU A 47 0.93 -11.95 -1.11
CA LEU A 47 0.88 -13.16 -0.28
C LEU A 47 1.07 -14.44 -1.11
N TYR A 48 0.85 -14.38 -2.42
CA TYR A 48 0.77 -15.57 -3.27
C TYR A 48 1.69 -15.51 -4.49
N ARG A 49 2.30 -14.35 -4.78
CA ARG A 49 3.17 -14.12 -5.93
C ARG A 49 4.46 -13.44 -5.50
N SER A 50 5.56 -13.87 -6.11
CA SER A 50 6.88 -13.24 -5.97
C SER A 50 6.94 -11.96 -6.80
N TYR A 51 6.18 -10.94 -6.37
CA TYR A 51 6.17 -9.64 -7.03
C TYR A 51 7.42 -8.81 -6.66
N LEU A 52 7.91 -8.99 -5.43
CA LEU A 52 9.06 -8.29 -4.89
C LEU A 52 10.34 -9.12 -5.06
N SER A 53 11.43 -8.43 -5.34
CA SER A 53 12.79 -8.96 -5.36
C SER A 53 13.20 -9.48 -3.98
N GLU A 54 14.19 -10.38 -3.97
CA GLU A 54 14.77 -10.88 -2.72
C GLU A 54 15.37 -9.74 -1.88
N GLU A 55 16.00 -8.74 -2.52
CA GLU A 55 16.56 -7.56 -1.84
C GLU A 55 15.48 -6.77 -1.08
N THR A 56 14.33 -6.51 -1.71
CA THR A 56 13.22 -5.82 -1.05
C THR A 56 12.63 -6.65 0.10
N LEU A 57 12.57 -7.98 -0.06
CA LEU A 57 12.12 -8.88 1.01
C LEU A 57 13.12 -8.98 2.16
N GLU A 58 14.43 -8.91 1.89
CA GLU A 58 15.47 -8.89 2.92
C GLU A 58 15.32 -7.68 3.85
N ALA A 59 14.99 -6.50 3.32
CA ALA A 59 14.72 -5.31 4.13
C ALA A 59 13.51 -5.51 5.07
N ALA A 60 12.45 -6.16 4.59
CA ALA A 60 11.29 -6.50 5.42
C ALA A 60 11.64 -7.53 6.50
N HIS A 61 12.42 -8.56 6.16
CA HIS A 61 12.90 -9.56 7.13
C HIS A 61 13.79 -8.92 8.20
N ALA A 62 14.69 -8.01 7.82
CA ALA A 62 15.53 -7.29 8.77
C ALA A 62 14.69 -6.50 9.79
N GLY A 63 13.62 -5.82 9.36
CA GLY A 63 12.72 -5.11 10.27
C GLY A 63 11.95 -6.06 11.21
N ILE A 64 11.60 -7.25 10.75
CA ILE A 64 10.98 -8.29 11.58
C ILE A 64 11.98 -8.82 12.62
N ASP A 65 13.22 -9.07 12.22
CA ASP A 65 14.28 -9.52 13.11
C ASP A 65 14.61 -8.47 14.18
N GLU A 66 14.69 -7.19 13.80
CA GLU A 66 14.84 -6.06 14.71
C GLU A 66 13.70 -6.03 15.73
N TRP A 67 12.44 -6.12 15.27
CA TRP A 67 11.28 -6.20 16.15
C TRP A 67 11.39 -7.37 17.13
N HIS A 68 11.77 -8.56 16.67
CA HIS A 68 11.91 -9.73 17.54
C HIS A 68 13.05 -9.60 18.53
N ALA A 69 14.11 -8.87 18.20
CA ALA A 69 15.23 -8.59 19.09
C ALA A 69 14.89 -7.59 20.20
N LEU A 70 13.82 -6.79 20.07
CA LEU A 70 13.43 -5.82 21.09
C LEU A 70 13.11 -6.48 22.45
N PRO A 71 13.49 -5.86 23.57
CA PRO A 71 13.01 -6.24 24.90
C PRO A 71 11.48 -6.22 24.98
N GLU A 72 10.90 -7.12 25.77
CA GLU A 72 9.44 -7.24 25.90
C GLU A 72 8.78 -5.93 26.38
N ALA A 73 9.46 -5.18 27.25
CA ALA A 73 8.98 -3.88 27.71
C ALA A 73 8.88 -2.84 26.56
N GLU A 74 9.80 -2.88 25.60
CA GLU A 74 9.80 -1.99 24.43
C GLU A 74 8.72 -2.42 23.43
N LYS A 75 8.55 -3.73 23.21
CA LYS A 75 7.44 -4.28 22.43
C LYS A 75 6.10 -3.85 23.01
N GLN A 76 5.91 -3.98 24.32
CA GLN A 76 4.67 -3.59 24.98
C GLN A 76 4.42 -2.08 24.86
N ALA A 77 5.45 -1.24 25.06
CA ALA A 77 5.33 0.20 24.89
C ALA A 77 4.95 0.58 23.45
N ALA A 78 5.50 -0.11 22.45
CA ALA A 78 5.12 0.09 21.05
C ALA A 78 3.66 -0.33 20.79
N LEU A 79 3.21 -1.44 21.37
CA LEU A 79 1.83 -1.92 21.24
C LEU A 79 0.82 -0.97 21.90
N ASP A 80 1.14 -0.42 23.07
CA ASP A 80 0.27 0.51 23.81
C ASP A 80 -0.03 1.79 23.00
N GLY A 81 0.94 2.23 22.19
CA GLY A 81 0.80 3.40 21.32
C GLY A 81 0.37 3.09 19.87
N ALA A 82 0.38 1.81 19.46
CA ALA A 82 0.25 1.42 18.07
C ALA A 82 -1.06 1.89 17.43
N GLU A 83 -2.19 1.74 18.13
CA GLU A 83 -3.48 2.13 17.56
C GLU A 83 -3.57 3.64 17.32
N ALA A 84 -3.12 4.44 18.29
CA ALA A 84 -3.11 5.90 18.15
C ALA A 84 -2.19 6.32 17.00
N GLY A 85 -0.99 5.74 16.91
CA GLY A 85 -0.05 5.99 15.82
C GLY A 85 -0.62 5.64 14.46
N VAL A 86 -1.25 4.46 14.31
CA VAL A 86 -1.90 4.05 13.06
C VAL A 86 -3.04 5.00 12.68
N ARG A 87 -3.82 5.48 13.64
CA ARG A 87 -4.90 6.45 13.37
C ARG A 87 -4.35 7.80 12.92
N GLU A 88 -3.26 8.27 13.52
CA GLU A 88 -2.56 9.49 13.10
C GLU A 88 -1.96 9.35 11.70
N GLU A 89 -1.35 8.22 11.39
CA GLU A 89 -0.81 7.92 10.07
C GLU A 89 -1.91 7.92 8.99
N ILE A 90 -3.01 7.19 9.24
CA ILE A 90 -4.20 7.22 8.36
C ILE A 90 -4.72 8.65 8.21
N ALA A 91 -4.74 9.42 9.29
CA ALA A 91 -5.22 10.80 9.25
C ALA A 91 -4.34 11.69 8.38
N ALA A 92 -3.02 11.54 8.48
CA ALA A 92 -2.03 12.28 7.70
C ALA A 92 -2.08 11.87 6.21
N LEU A 93 -2.04 10.57 5.92
CA LEU A 93 -2.11 10.06 4.55
C LEU A 93 -3.41 10.48 3.84
N ALA A 94 -4.55 10.36 4.51
CA ALA A 94 -5.84 10.72 3.93
C ALA A 94 -6.03 12.24 3.75
N ALA A 95 -5.21 13.08 4.41
CA ALA A 95 -5.26 14.52 4.25
C ALA A 95 -4.44 15.02 3.04
N LEU A 96 -3.66 14.13 2.41
CA LEU A 96 -2.90 14.48 1.21
C LEU A 96 -3.83 14.63 0.01
N ASP A 97 -3.68 15.75 -0.71
CA ASP A 97 -4.30 15.97 -2.01
C ASP A 97 -3.30 15.55 -3.09
N LEU A 98 -3.40 14.30 -3.53
CA LEU A 98 -2.50 13.70 -4.51
C LEU A 98 -3.26 13.45 -5.80
N ALA A 99 -2.75 14.01 -6.91
CA ALA A 99 -3.13 13.52 -8.22
C ALA A 99 -2.58 12.10 -8.42
N GLU A 100 -3.38 11.25 -9.07
CA GLU A 100 -2.93 9.94 -9.54
C GLU A 100 -1.73 10.12 -10.49
N PRO A 101 -0.70 9.26 -10.38
CA PRO A 101 0.41 9.30 -11.32
C PRO A 101 -0.11 8.98 -12.73
N GLU A 102 0.42 9.65 -13.74
CA GLU A 102 0.15 9.29 -15.14
C GLU A 102 0.69 7.88 -15.37
N VAL A 103 -0.20 6.88 -15.33
CA VAL A 103 0.09 5.56 -15.86
C VAL A 103 0.21 5.71 -17.37
N ALA A 104 1.40 5.46 -17.91
CA ALA A 104 1.58 5.40 -19.35
C ALA A 104 0.61 4.34 -19.87
N SER A 105 -0.45 4.78 -20.55
CA SER A 105 -1.23 3.88 -21.39
C SER A 105 -0.26 3.36 -22.43
N GLU A 106 0.11 2.09 -22.34
CA GLU A 106 0.56 1.40 -23.54
C GLU A 106 -0.58 1.61 -24.56
N ASP A 107 -0.27 2.25 -25.68
CA ASP A 107 -1.19 2.45 -26.78
C ASP A 107 -1.64 1.07 -27.28
N ASP A 108 -2.68 0.53 -26.65
CA ASP A 108 -3.43 -0.60 -27.15
C ASP A 108 -4.23 -0.08 -28.36
N ASP A 109 -3.68 -0.30 -29.55
CA ASP A 109 -4.41 -0.37 -30.82
C ASP A 109 -5.45 -1.52 -30.75
N TYR A 110 -6.44 -1.39 -29.87
CA TYR A 110 -7.53 -2.35 -29.69
C TYR A 110 -8.86 -1.72 -30.07
N ASP A 111 -9.17 -1.81 -31.37
CA ASP A 111 -10.47 -1.55 -31.96
C ASP A 111 -11.47 -2.61 -31.43
N GLY A 112 -12.26 -2.27 -30.40
CA GLY A 112 -13.20 -3.26 -29.86
C GLY A 112 -13.98 -2.91 -28.60
N GLY A 113 -15.06 -2.14 -28.75
CA GLY A 113 -16.30 -2.37 -27.99
C GLY A 113 -16.35 -1.82 -26.56
N GLY A 114 -17.18 -0.79 -26.36
CA GLY A 114 -17.30 -0.08 -25.09
C GLY A 114 -17.69 -0.94 -23.89
N PHE A 115 -17.00 -0.69 -22.78
CA PHE A 115 -17.41 -1.13 -21.46
C PHE A 115 -17.83 0.05 -20.59
N ARG A 116 -19.02 -0.13 -20.00
CA ARG A 116 -19.68 0.82 -19.12
C ARG A 116 -18.84 1.03 -17.86
N LYS A 117 -18.70 2.30 -17.47
CA LYS A 117 -18.23 2.73 -16.15
C LYS A 117 -19.09 2.07 -15.07
N SER A 118 -18.51 1.13 -14.34
CA SER A 118 -19.01 0.73 -13.04
C SER A 118 -18.51 1.76 -12.04
N ALA A 119 -19.46 2.55 -11.52
CA ALA A 119 -19.24 3.46 -10.42
C ALA A 119 -18.78 2.69 -9.18
N TRP A 120 -17.72 3.20 -8.56
CA TRP A 120 -17.41 2.98 -7.16
C TRP A 120 -18.26 3.91 -6.30
#